data_AF-A0A171C5Z5-F1
#
_entry.id   AF-A0A171C5Z5-F1
#
_cell.length_a   1.000
_cell.length_b   1.000
_cell.length_c   1.000
_cell.angle_alpha   90.00
_cell.angle_beta   90.00
_cell.angle_gamma   90.00
#
_symmetry.space_group_name_H-M   'P 1'
#
loop_
_entity.id
_entity.type
_entity.pdbx_description
1 polymer ?
#
loop_
_entity_poly.entity_id
_entity_poly.type
_entity_poly.pdbx_seq_one_letter_code
_entity_poly.pdbx_strand_id
1 'polypeptide(L)'
;MALYDQRADVPVSAFVDVLTQAREHIDVLVYAAVFLHEAYPRLNELLRERAAGGCAIRIAVGDAGSDNVRARGREEKFGHGIESRCRLALMHYRPLIDVPGIGVRTHGTTLYNSLYRADDQLLVNAHVWGVNAYKAPVWHLRRSGDGGLFDTYAASFDAVWSTARPVRHEG
;
A
#
# COMPACT_ATOMS: atom_id res chain seq x y z
N MET A 1 18.28 3.20 -7.42
CA MET A 1 16.96 3.69 -7.89
C MET A 1 16.66 2.98 -9.20
N ALA A 2 15.46 2.45 -9.36
CA ALA A 2 14.98 1.88 -10.62
C ALA A 2 13.65 2.53 -11.01
N LEU A 3 13.42 2.70 -12.31
CA LEU A 3 12.18 3.24 -12.88
C LEU A 3 11.58 2.19 -13.81
N TYR A 4 10.28 1.97 -13.67
CA TYR A 4 9.49 1.06 -14.49
C TYR A 4 8.37 1.87 -15.16
N ASP A 5 8.22 1.68 -16.47
CA ASP A 5 7.23 2.43 -17.28
C ASP A 5 5.80 2.18 -16.79
N GLN A 6 5.51 0.95 -16.36
CA GLN A 6 4.24 0.57 -15.78
C GLN A 6 4.39 -0.45 -14.64
N ARG A 7 3.49 -0.40 -13.66
CA ARG A 7 3.44 -1.33 -12.52
C ARG A 7 3.33 -2.79 -12.93
N ALA A 8 2.71 -3.09 -14.07
CA ALA A 8 2.63 -4.44 -14.61
C ALA A 8 4.00 -5.03 -15.01
N ASP A 9 5.01 -4.18 -15.29
CA ASP A 9 6.36 -4.63 -15.63
C ASP A 9 7.20 -4.95 -14.39
N VAL A 10 6.76 -4.53 -13.20
CA VAL A 10 7.44 -4.83 -11.94
C VAL A 10 7.12 -6.27 -11.54
N PRO A 11 8.12 -7.16 -11.45
CA PRO A 11 7.88 -8.52 -10.98
C PRO A 11 7.28 -8.50 -9.58
N VAL A 12 6.29 -9.36 -9.30
CA VAL A 12 5.70 -9.47 -7.97
C VAL A 12 6.77 -9.82 -6.92
N SER A 13 7.79 -10.60 -7.30
CA SER A 13 8.94 -10.88 -6.45
C SER A 13 9.63 -9.61 -5.94
N ALA A 14 9.69 -8.52 -6.71
CA ALA A 14 10.30 -7.28 -6.23
C ALA A 14 9.57 -6.68 -5.01
N PHE A 15 8.24 -6.80 -4.96
CA PHE A 15 7.47 -6.39 -3.78
C PHE A 15 7.69 -7.37 -2.62
N VAL A 16 7.63 -8.68 -2.90
CA VAL A 16 7.78 -9.74 -1.89
C VAL A 16 9.17 -9.74 -1.26
N ASP A 17 10.22 -9.54 -2.05
CA ASP A 17 11.62 -9.51 -1.61
C ASP A 17 11.85 -8.35 -0.64
N VAL A 18 11.34 -7.16 -0.97
CA VAL A 18 11.41 -5.98 -0.10
C VAL A 18 10.69 -6.23 1.24
N LEU A 19 9.47 -6.78 1.21
CA LEU A 19 8.73 -7.11 2.44
C LEU A 19 9.38 -8.24 3.26
N THR A 20 10.05 -9.18 2.59
CA THR A 20 10.74 -10.32 3.24
C THR A 20 12.03 -9.89 3.94
N GLN A 21 12.73 -8.90 3.40
CA GLN A 21 13.96 -8.40 3.97
C GLN A 21 13.72 -7.45 5.15
N ALA A 22 12.51 -6.92 5.29
CA ALA A 22 12.13 -5.98 6.34
C ALA A 22 12.48 -6.48 7.77
N ARG A 23 12.94 -5.56 8.61
CA ARG A 23 13.30 -5.78 10.01
C ARG A 23 12.66 -4.78 10.96
N GLU A 24 12.54 -3.52 10.57
CA GLU A 24 12.10 -2.45 11.46
C GLU A 24 10.68 -2.02 11.16
N HIS A 25 10.37 -1.76 9.88
CA HIS A 25 9.04 -1.27 9.52
C HIS A 25 8.59 -1.69 8.11
N ILE A 26 7.28 -1.89 7.98
CA ILE A 26 6.57 -2.08 6.71
C ILE A 26 5.40 -1.11 6.67
N ASP A 27 5.33 -0.28 5.62
CA ASP A 27 4.22 0.64 5.39
C ASP A 27 3.57 0.37 4.04
N VAL A 28 2.26 0.13 4.03
CA VAL A 28 1.46 -0.07 2.81
C VAL A 28 0.37 0.99 2.76
N LEU A 29 0.42 1.88 1.77
CA LEU A 29 -0.62 2.88 1.51
C LEU A 29 -1.18 2.68 0.11
N VAL A 30 -2.45 2.29 0.04
CA VAL A 30 -3.11 1.91 -1.21
C VAL A 30 -4.57 2.31 -1.17
N TYR A 31 -5.23 2.42 -2.33
CA TYR A 31 -6.68 2.26 -2.34
C TYR A 31 -7.07 0.79 -2.21
N ALA A 32 -6.49 -0.11 -3.03
CA ALA A 32 -6.87 -1.52 -2.98
C ALA A 32 -5.68 -2.49 -3.10
N ALA A 33 -4.86 -2.37 -4.15
CA ALA A 33 -3.68 -3.23 -4.38
C ALA A 33 -3.93 -4.76 -4.30
N VAL A 34 -5.15 -5.21 -4.65
CA VAL A 34 -5.57 -6.63 -4.58
C VAL A 34 -4.62 -7.58 -5.31
N PHE A 35 -3.95 -7.11 -6.37
CA PHE A 35 -2.97 -7.89 -7.13
C PHE A 35 -1.91 -8.58 -6.26
N LEU A 36 -1.52 -7.96 -5.13
CA LEU A 36 -0.42 -8.47 -4.32
C LEU A 36 -0.85 -9.72 -3.54
N HIS A 37 -2.09 -9.74 -3.03
CA HIS A 37 -2.68 -10.94 -2.44
C HIS A 37 -2.96 -12.03 -3.48
N GLU A 38 -3.43 -11.65 -4.67
CA GLU A 38 -3.72 -12.60 -5.75
C GLU A 38 -2.45 -13.28 -6.26
N ALA A 39 -1.38 -12.53 -6.44
CA ALA A 39 -0.11 -13.06 -6.94
C ALA A 39 0.78 -13.67 -5.85
N TYR A 40 0.61 -13.28 -4.59
CA TYR A 40 1.32 -13.84 -3.45
C TYR A 40 0.37 -14.16 -2.29
N PRO A 41 -0.31 -15.32 -2.33
CA PRO A 41 -1.32 -15.71 -1.32
C PRO A 41 -0.79 -15.79 0.12
N ARG A 42 0.52 -15.96 0.29
CA ARG A 42 1.20 -15.99 1.60
C ARG A 42 1.46 -14.59 2.20
N LEU A 43 1.00 -13.51 1.58
CA LEU A 43 1.27 -12.14 2.04
C LEU A 43 0.94 -11.93 3.53
N ASN A 44 -0.21 -12.41 3.99
CA ASN A 44 -0.59 -12.26 5.40
C ASN A 44 0.28 -13.09 6.35
N GLU A 45 0.74 -14.27 5.92
CA GLU A 45 1.70 -15.06 6.71
C GLU A 45 3.02 -14.32 6.83
N LEU A 46 3.54 -13.81 5.71
CA LEU A 46 4.76 -13.02 5.67
C LEU A 46 4.67 -11.80 6.62
N LEU A 47 3.58 -11.04 6.58
CA LEU A 47 3.39 -9.89 7.47
C LEU A 47 3.35 -10.32 8.95
N ARG A 48 2.70 -11.44 9.29
CA ARG A 48 2.73 -11.98 10.66
C ARG A 48 4.14 -12.39 11.10
N GLU A 49 4.89 -13.06 10.23
CA GLU A 49 6.28 -13.45 10.51
C GLU A 49 7.16 -12.22 10.77
N ARG A 50 7.03 -11.16 9.98
CA ARG A 50 7.76 -9.90 10.18
C ARG A 50 7.36 -9.23 11.49
N ALA A 51 6.07 -9.15 11.79
CA ALA A 51 5.57 -8.56 13.03
C ALA A 51 6.04 -9.35 14.27
N ALA A 52 6.01 -10.69 14.23
CA ALA A 52 6.53 -11.55 15.29
C ALA A 52 8.05 -11.38 15.49
N GLY A 53 8.78 -11.02 14.43
CA GLY A 53 10.20 -10.64 14.48
C GLY A 53 10.48 -9.23 14.98
N GLY A 54 9.45 -8.45 15.38
CA GLY A 54 9.59 -7.09 15.91
C GLY A 54 9.39 -5.97 14.90
N CYS A 55 9.08 -6.28 13.64
CA CYS A 55 8.81 -5.27 12.61
C CYS A 55 7.46 -4.58 12.86
N ALA A 56 7.42 -3.25 12.87
CA ALA A 56 6.17 -2.50 12.95
C ALA A 56 5.49 -2.44 11.56
N ILE A 57 4.23 -2.85 11.46
CA ILE A 57 3.52 -2.93 10.17
C ILE A 57 2.30 -2.00 10.19
N ARG A 58 2.19 -1.14 9.17
CA ARG A 58 1.10 -0.17 9.01
C ARG A 58 0.48 -0.31 7.63
N ILE A 59 -0.82 -0.63 7.59
CA ILE A 59 -1.56 -0.91 6.35
C ILE A 59 -2.73 0.06 6.27
N ALA A 60 -2.71 0.97 5.31
CA ALA A 60 -3.75 1.95 5.03
C ALA A 60 -4.42 1.63 3.67
N VAL A 61 -5.68 1.21 3.72
CA VAL A 61 -6.51 0.85 2.56
C VAL A 61 -7.54 1.95 2.28
N GLY A 62 -7.97 2.13 1.04
CA GLY A 62 -8.97 3.12 0.69
C GLY A 62 -10.32 2.85 1.37
N ASP A 63 -10.95 3.89 1.90
CA ASP A 63 -12.33 3.84 2.37
C ASP A 63 -13.27 3.83 1.15
N ALA A 64 -13.96 2.72 0.92
CA ALA A 64 -14.93 2.58 -0.17
C ALA A 64 -16.10 3.59 -0.06
N GLY A 65 -16.34 4.15 1.12
CA GLY A 65 -17.31 5.22 1.39
C GLY A 65 -16.80 6.63 1.12
N SER A 66 -15.52 6.83 0.77
CA SER A 66 -14.93 8.15 0.53
C SER A 66 -15.25 8.72 -0.85
N ASP A 67 -15.49 10.04 -0.90
CA ASP A 67 -15.63 10.77 -2.17
C ASP A 67 -14.37 10.72 -3.03
N ASN A 68 -13.18 10.67 -2.43
CA ASN A 68 -11.92 10.62 -3.16
C ASN A 68 -11.72 9.26 -3.85
N VAL A 69 -12.09 8.17 -3.18
CA VAL A 69 -12.09 6.83 -3.80
C VAL A 69 -13.09 6.77 -4.94
N ARG A 70 -14.31 7.29 -4.75
CA ARG A 70 -15.32 7.40 -5.83
C ARG A 70 -14.84 8.27 -6.99
N ALA A 71 -14.17 9.39 -6.70
CA ALA A 71 -13.62 10.29 -7.72
C ALA A 71 -12.60 9.57 -8.58
N ARG A 72 -11.64 8.89 -7.93
CA ARG A 72 -10.64 8.08 -8.63
C ARG A 72 -11.28 7.00 -9.51
N GLY A 73 -12.32 6.33 -9.02
CA GLY A 73 -13.07 5.33 -9.80
C GLY A 73 -13.72 5.90 -11.06
N ARG A 74 -14.20 7.15 -11.03
CA ARG A 74 -14.75 7.83 -12.22
C ARG A 74 -13.65 8.26 -13.20
N GLU A 75 -12.47 8.59 -12.70
CA GLU A 75 -11.32 8.99 -13.52
C GLU A 75 -10.69 7.81 -14.27
N GLU A 76 -10.67 6.62 -13.67
CA GLU A 76 -10.21 5.40 -14.33
C GLU A 76 -11.22 4.98 -15.42
N LYS A 77 -10.97 5.39 -16.68
CA LYS A 77 -11.81 5.18 -17.87
C LYS A 77 -12.16 3.71 -18.23
N PHE A 78 -11.80 2.74 -17.39
CA PHE A 78 -11.97 1.29 -17.59
C PHE A 78 -12.85 0.60 -16.53
N GLY A 79 -13.61 1.36 -15.74
CA GLY A 79 -14.79 0.84 -15.07
C GLY A 79 -14.94 1.22 -13.60
N HIS A 80 -16.20 1.16 -13.15
CA HIS A 80 -16.60 1.23 -11.75
C HIS A 80 -16.00 0.04 -10.97
N GLY A 81 -15.59 0.24 -9.72
CA GLY A 81 -15.20 -0.87 -8.86
C GLY A 81 -13.92 -0.68 -8.07
N ILE A 82 -13.33 0.52 -8.05
CA ILE A 82 -12.28 0.79 -7.05
C ILE A 82 -12.84 0.66 -5.63
N GLU A 83 -14.08 1.07 -5.41
CA GLU A 83 -14.82 0.90 -4.15
C GLU A 83 -14.93 -0.59 -3.77
N SER A 84 -15.34 -1.44 -4.72
CA SER A 84 -15.41 -2.89 -4.51
C SER A 84 -14.04 -3.51 -4.26
N ARG A 85 -13.01 -3.06 -4.98
CA ARG A 85 -11.61 -3.48 -4.77
C ARG A 85 -11.10 -3.03 -3.40
N CYS A 86 -11.45 -1.84 -2.92
CA CYS A 86 -11.14 -1.38 -1.56
C CYS A 86 -11.77 -2.29 -0.49
N ARG A 87 -13.05 -2.66 -0.66
CA ARG A 87 -13.72 -3.62 0.25
C ARG A 87 -13.03 -4.98 0.23
N LEU A 88 -12.69 -5.50 -0.95
CA LEU A 88 -11.99 -6.78 -1.11
C LEU A 88 -10.59 -6.74 -0.48
N ALA A 89 -9.83 -5.68 -0.71
CA ALA A 89 -8.52 -5.49 -0.08
C ALA A 89 -8.63 -5.47 1.44
N LEU A 90 -9.62 -4.75 1.98
CA LEU A 90 -9.86 -4.73 3.42
C LEU A 90 -10.21 -6.13 3.95
N MET A 91 -11.05 -6.89 3.25
CA MET A 91 -11.36 -8.29 3.61
C MET A 91 -10.09 -9.15 3.69
N HIS A 92 -9.16 -9.02 2.74
CA HIS A 92 -7.89 -9.74 2.79
C HIS A 92 -7.06 -9.36 4.02
N TYR A 93 -7.10 -8.11 4.48
CA TYR A 93 -6.35 -7.67 5.66
C TYR A 93 -7.08 -7.89 6.99
N ARG A 94 -8.39 -8.19 7.01
CA ARG A 94 -9.15 -8.46 8.25
C ARG A 94 -8.49 -9.49 9.18
N PRO A 95 -7.90 -10.60 8.69
CA PRO A 95 -7.20 -11.57 9.55
C PRO A 95 -5.92 -11.05 10.23
N LEU A 96 -5.46 -9.83 9.91
CA LEU A 96 -4.33 -9.17 10.56
C LEU A 96 -4.76 -8.16 11.64
N ILE A 97 -6.06 -7.91 11.77
CA ILE A 97 -6.59 -7.10 12.88
C ILE A 97 -6.23 -7.81 14.19
N ASP A 98 -5.88 -7.01 15.20
CA ASP A 98 -5.45 -7.45 16.55
C ASP A 98 -4.16 -8.31 16.61
N VAL A 99 -3.47 -8.52 15.48
CA VAL A 99 -2.12 -9.10 15.50
C VAL A 99 -1.15 -8.08 16.09
N PRO A 100 -0.43 -8.40 17.19
CA PRO A 100 0.55 -7.48 17.77
C PRO A 100 1.59 -7.03 16.74
N GLY A 101 1.86 -5.73 16.71
CA GLY A 101 2.78 -5.12 15.74
C GLY A 101 2.17 -4.77 14.38
N ILE A 102 0.90 -5.10 14.12
CA ILE A 102 0.21 -4.76 12.86
C ILE A 102 -0.95 -3.79 13.11
N GLY A 103 -0.95 -2.66 12.40
CA GLY A 103 -2.06 -1.73 12.32
C GLY A 103 -2.74 -1.80 10.95
N VAL A 104 -4.07 -1.93 10.95
CA VAL A 104 -4.90 -1.82 9.74
C VAL A 104 -5.83 -0.61 9.87
N ARG A 105 -5.80 0.29 8.88
CA ARG A 105 -6.61 1.51 8.83
C ARG A 105 -7.27 1.67 7.46
N THR A 106 -8.40 2.38 7.43
CA THR A 106 -8.96 2.93 6.20
C THR A 106 -8.68 4.42 6.09
N HIS A 107 -8.47 4.93 4.88
CA HIS A 107 -8.25 6.35 4.62
C HIS A 107 -9.10 6.84 3.46
N GLY A 108 -9.52 8.10 3.54
CA GLY A 108 -10.31 8.77 2.50
C GLY A 108 -9.52 9.85 1.78
N THR A 109 -8.18 9.82 1.80
CA THR A 109 -7.34 10.89 1.24
C THR A 109 -7.36 10.88 -0.30
N THR A 110 -7.10 12.04 -0.92
CA THR A 110 -6.73 12.08 -2.33
C THR A 110 -5.36 11.42 -2.47
N LEU A 111 -5.32 10.30 -3.19
CA LEU A 111 -4.11 9.50 -3.26
C LEU A 111 -3.32 9.85 -4.53
N TYR A 112 -2.13 10.44 -4.37
CA TYR A 112 -1.24 10.77 -5.49
C TYR A 112 -0.35 9.60 -5.91
N ASN A 113 -0.16 8.63 -5.02
CA ASN A 113 0.65 7.44 -5.23
C ASN A 113 0.25 6.36 -4.23
N SER A 114 0.39 5.10 -4.64
CA SER A 114 0.43 3.98 -3.70
C SER A 114 1.87 3.77 -3.24
N LEU A 115 2.07 3.44 -1.97
CA LEU A 115 3.39 3.25 -1.37
C LEU A 115 3.52 1.86 -0.76
N TYR A 116 4.64 1.21 -1.01
CA TYR A 116 5.06 -0.03 -0.35
C TYR A 116 6.48 0.17 0.17
N ARG A 117 6.58 0.46 1.45
CA ARG A 117 7.85 0.71 2.15
C ARG A 117 8.23 -0.52 2.96
N ALA A 118 9.50 -0.88 2.92
CA ALA A 118 10.10 -1.71 3.94
C ALA A 118 11.49 -1.18 4.25
N ASP A 119 11.73 -0.82 5.50
CA ASP A 119 12.99 -0.24 5.98
C ASP A 119 13.47 0.94 5.12
N ASP A 120 14.58 0.77 4.41
CA ASP A 120 15.20 1.77 3.55
C ASP A 120 14.79 1.65 2.06
N GLN A 121 13.89 0.71 1.72
CA GLN A 121 13.34 0.52 0.37
C GLN A 121 11.91 1.04 0.27
N LEU A 122 11.57 1.63 -0.87
CA LEU A 122 10.23 2.14 -1.15
C LEU A 122 9.87 1.98 -2.63
N LEU A 123 8.78 1.26 -2.90
CA LEU A 123 8.14 1.21 -4.20
C LEU A 123 6.99 2.23 -4.23
N VAL A 124 7.09 3.19 -5.13
CA VAL A 124 6.06 4.22 -5.33
C VAL A 124 5.37 3.97 -6.65
N ASN A 125 4.09 3.60 -6.61
CA ASN A 125 3.27 3.48 -7.80
C ASN A 125 2.48 4.76 -8.00
N ALA A 126 2.85 5.54 -9.01
CA ALA A 126 2.25 6.84 -9.29
C ALA A 126 0.76 6.70 -9.62
N HIS A 127 -0.05 7.66 -9.18
CA HIS A 127 -1.40 7.82 -9.73
C HIS A 127 -1.31 8.85 -10.85
N VAL A 128 -1.59 8.41 -12.07
CA VAL A 128 -1.66 9.27 -13.24
C VAL A 128 -3.13 9.42 -13.63
N TRP A 129 -3.56 10.66 -13.84
CA TRP A 129 -4.95 10.95 -14.17
C TRP A 129 -5.39 10.19 -15.42
N GLY A 130 -6.53 9.50 -15.34
CA GLY A 130 -7.05 8.69 -16.46
C GLY A 130 -6.32 7.37 -16.74
N VAL A 131 -5.24 7.05 -16.02
CA VAL A 131 -4.44 5.83 -16.20
C VAL A 131 -4.72 4.86 -15.06
N ASN A 132 -4.99 3.59 -15.36
CA ASN A 132 -5.14 2.55 -14.35
C ASN A 132 -3.82 2.27 -13.63
N ALA A 133 -3.89 1.92 -12.34
CA ALA A 133 -2.70 1.66 -11.52
C ALA A 133 -1.70 0.67 -12.15
N TYR A 134 -2.18 -0.36 -12.87
CA TYR A 134 -1.29 -1.35 -13.51
C TYR A 134 -0.49 -0.79 -14.70
N LYS A 135 -0.97 0.29 -15.35
CA LYS A 135 -0.30 0.99 -16.45
C LYS A 135 0.48 2.23 -15.99
N ALA A 136 0.41 2.56 -14.70
CA ALA A 136 1.06 3.74 -14.17
C ALA A 136 2.50 3.42 -13.74
N PRO A 137 3.44 4.38 -13.83
CA PRO A 137 4.84 4.12 -13.56
C PRO A 137 5.09 3.76 -12.09
N VAL A 138 6.19 3.04 -11.87
CA VAL A 138 6.69 2.72 -10.55
C VAL A 138 8.14 3.12 -10.45
N TRP A 139 8.52 3.78 -9.36
CA TRP A 139 9.93 3.97 -9.03
C TRP A 139 10.26 3.26 -7.71
N HIS A 140 11.37 2.52 -7.73
CA HIS A 140 11.96 1.88 -6.57
C HIS A 140 13.09 2.76 -6.03
N LEU A 141 12.85 3.32 -4.85
CA LEU A 141 13.76 4.19 -4.12
C LEU A 141 14.47 3.42 -3.02
N ARG A 142 15.74 3.76 -2.82
CA ARG A 142 16.51 3.38 -1.64
C ARG A 142 16.91 4.64 -0.90
N ARG A 143 16.75 4.67 0.42
CA ARG A 143 17.21 5.78 1.26
C ARG A 143 18.73 5.87 1.16
N SER A 144 19.25 7.05 0.81
CA SER A 144 20.69 7.27 0.58
C SER A 144 21.25 8.46 1.38
N GLY A 145 20.41 9.05 2.25
CA GLY A 145 20.70 10.20 3.10
C GLY A 145 19.39 10.77 3.67
N ASP A 146 19.51 11.77 4.54
CA ASP A 146 18.36 12.44 5.16
C ASP A 146 17.83 13.60 4.30
N GLY A 147 16.53 13.86 4.38
CA GLY A 147 15.84 14.94 3.68
C GLY A 147 15.62 14.68 2.18
N GLY A 148 15.80 13.44 1.73
CA GLY A 148 15.72 13.08 0.32
C GLY A 148 14.30 12.77 -0.18
N LEU A 149 14.23 12.32 -1.43
CA LEU A 149 12.99 11.88 -2.08
C LEU A 149 12.28 10.77 -1.28
N PHE A 150 13.05 9.83 -0.73
CA PHE A 150 12.53 8.76 0.13
C PHE A 150 11.79 9.34 1.34
N ASP A 151 12.44 10.25 2.07
CA ASP A 151 11.89 10.81 3.31
C ASP A 151 10.64 11.64 3.05
N THR A 152 10.54 12.28 1.87
CA THR A 152 9.34 12.99 1.44
C THR A 152 8.14 12.05 1.30
N TYR A 153 8.31 10.90 0.64
CA TYR A 153 7.23 9.91 0.53
C TYR A 153 6.93 9.23 1.88
N ALA A 154 7.95 8.95 2.69
CA ALA A 154 7.76 8.42 4.04
C ALA A 154 6.95 9.38 4.92
N ALA A 155 7.27 10.68 4.92
CA ALA A 155 6.50 11.70 5.62
C ALA A 155 5.07 11.83 5.06
N SER A 156 4.88 11.69 3.75
CA SER A 156 3.55 11.63 3.13
C SER A 156 2.75 10.42 3.64
N PHE A 157 3.37 9.25 3.80
CA PHE A 157 2.72 8.09 4.41
C PHE A 157 2.28 8.43 5.85
N ASP A 158 3.17 9.00 6.66
CA ASP A 158 2.87 9.34 8.05
C ASP A 158 1.73 10.35 8.18
N ALA A 159 1.67 11.34 7.29
CA ALA A 159 0.58 12.30 7.23
C ALA A 159 -0.77 11.62 6.93
N VAL A 160 -0.82 10.70 5.95
CA VAL A 160 -2.04 9.92 5.66
C VAL A 160 -2.39 9.02 6.84
N TRP A 161 -1.40 8.31 7.40
CA TRP A 161 -1.60 7.38 8.50
C TRP A 161 -2.20 8.06 9.73
N SER A 162 -1.73 9.26 10.08
CA SER A 162 -2.20 10.01 11.25
C SER A 162 -3.69 10.38 11.18
N THR A 163 -4.25 10.53 9.97
CA THR A 163 -5.67 10.86 9.74
C THR A 163 -6.53 9.63 9.40
N ALA A 164 -5.90 8.49 9.11
CA ALA A 164 -6.58 7.25 8.77
C ALA A 164 -7.31 6.65 9.99
N ARG A 165 -8.44 5.98 9.74
CA ARG A 165 -9.33 5.42 10.77
C ARG A 165 -8.94 3.97 11.07
N PRO A 166 -8.69 3.58 12.33
CA PRO A 166 -8.49 2.18 12.70
C PRO A 166 -9.68 1.31 12.30
N VAL A 167 -9.37 0.14 11.73
CA VAL A 167 -10.37 -0.91 11.48
C VAL A 167 -10.42 -1.79 12.73
N ARG A 168 -11.64 -2.10 13.18
CA ARG A 168 -11.89 -3.02 14.29
C ARG A 168 -12.62 -4.25 13.76
N HIS A 169 -12.54 -5.37 14.46
CA HIS A 169 -13.47 -6.46 14.23
C HIS A 169 -14.90 -5.94 14.41
N GLU A 170 -15.71 -6.06 13.37
CA GLU A 170 -17.16 -6.10 13.56
C GLU A 170 -17.44 -7.44 14.26
N GLY A 171 -18.05 -7.37 15.45
CA GLY A 171 -18.45 -8.54 16.24
C GLY A 171 -19.58 -9.33 15.60
#